data_AF-A0AAP8JWF6-F1
#
_entry.id   AF-A0AAP8JWF6-F1
#
_cell.length_a   1.000
_cell.length_b   1.000
_cell.length_c   1.000
_cell.angle_alpha   90.00
_cell.angle_beta   90.00
_cell.angle_gamma   90.00
#
_symmetry.space_group_name_H-M   'P 1'
#
loop_
_entity.id
_entity.type
_entity.pdbx_description
1 polymer ?
#
loop_
_entity_poly.entity_id
_entity_poly.type
_entity_poly.pdbx_seq_one_letter_code
_entity_poly.pdbx_strand_id
1 'polypeptide(L)'
;MKATGVTRKVDELGRVVIPKELRNTLDIKEKSPLEIFVEGEDIVLQKYQPGGVCALTGEVSNHNIALANGKITLSPEGAELLLKEVEQYLVK
;
A
#
# COMPACT_ATOMS: atom_id res chain seq x y z
N MET A 1 -11.21 6.23 -12.66
CA MET A 1 -10.65 5.02 -13.30
C MET A 1 -10.27 5.34 -14.74
N LYS A 2 -9.08 4.94 -15.21
CA LYS A 2 -8.72 5.04 -16.63
C LYS A 2 -8.94 3.67 -17.28
N ALA A 3 -9.90 3.58 -18.20
CA ALA A 3 -10.13 2.36 -18.97
C ALA A 3 -9.01 2.23 -20.01
N THR A 4 -8.23 1.15 -19.93
CA THR A 4 -7.18 0.86 -20.91
C THR A 4 -7.74 0.11 -22.12
N GLY A 5 -8.94 -0.48 -22.01
CA GLY A 5 -9.58 -1.26 -23.07
C GLY A 5 -8.86 -2.56 -23.43
N VAL A 6 -7.85 -2.96 -22.65
CA VAL A 6 -7.03 -4.15 -22.94
C VAL A 6 -7.61 -5.36 -22.22
N THR A 7 -8.08 -6.34 -22.99
CA THR A 7 -8.53 -7.63 -22.46
C THR A 7 -7.41 -8.67 -22.52
N ARG A 8 -7.28 -9.49 -21.47
CA ARG A 8 -6.37 -10.64 -21.45
C ARG A 8 -7.11 -11.90 -21.03
N LYS A 9 -6.80 -13.01 -21.69
CA LYS A 9 -7.30 -14.32 -21.28
C LYS A 9 -6.55 -14.78 -20.03
N VAL A 10 -7.27 -15.47 -19.18
CA VAL A 10 -6.71 -16.20 -18.05
C VAL A 10 -6.04 -17.46 -18.59
N ASP A 11 -4.88 -17.83 -18.04
CA ASP A 11 -4.21 -19.07 -18.41
C ASP A 11 -4.81 -20.29 -17.70
N GLU A 12 -4.28 -21.49 -17.97
CA GLU A 12 -4.77 -22.75 -17.40
C GLU A 12 -4.68 -22.83 -15.86
N LEU A 13 -3.88 -21.96 -15.24
CA LEU A 13 -3.65 -21.92 -13.80
C LEU A 13 -4.37 -20.75 -13.12
N GLY A 14 -5.18 -19.97 -13.86
CA GLY A 14 -5.87 -18.83 -13.28
C GLY A 14 -5.05 -17.53 -13.25
N ARG A 15 -3.88 -17.46 -13.90
CA ARG A 15 -3.02 -16.28 -13.89
C ARG A 15 -3.42 -15.31 -14.99
N VAL A 16 -3.26 -14.01 -14.72
CA VAL A 16 -3.42 -12.93 -15.70
C VAL A 16 -2.10 -12.22 -15.96
N VAL A 17 -1.88 -11.80 -17.19
CA VAL A 17 -0.65 -11.08 -17.58
C VAL A 17 -0.92 -9.58 -17.61
N ILE A 18 -0.10 -8.81 -16.88
CA ILE A 18 -0.10 -7.35 -16.94
C ILE A 18 0.71 -6.89 -18.17
N PRO A 19 0.11 -6.12 -19.11
CA PRO A 19 0.81 -5.56 -20.27
C PRO A 19 2.10 -4.82 -19.90
N LYS A 20 3.11 -4.88 -20.77
CA LYS A 20 4.43 -4.31 -20.51
C LYS A 20 4.36 -2.78 -20.34
N GLU A 21 3.47 -2.14 -21.08
CA GLU A 21 3.21 -0.70 -21.03
C GLU A 21 2.76 -0.30 -19.62
N LEU A 22 1.76 -0.98 -19.06
CA LEU A 22 1.27 -0.72 -17.70
C LEU A 22 2.34 -1.00 -16.65
N ARG A 23 3.12 -2.08 -16.81
CA ARG A 23 4.25 -2.36 -15.91
C ARG A 23 5.28 -1.23 -15.91
N ASN A 24 5.59 -0.67 -17.07
CA ASN A 24 6.53 0.45 -17.17
C ASN A 24 5.93 1.74 -16.56
N THR A 25 4.67 2.05 -16.83
CA THR A 25 4.00 3.24 -16.28
C THR A 25 3.86 3.19 -14.76
N LEU A 26 3.59 2.01 -14.20
CA LEU A 26 3.42 1.81 -12.75
C LEU A 26 4.73 1.40 -12.04
N ASP A 27 5.84 1.32 -12.78
CA ASP A 27 7.14 0.83 -12.28
C ASP A 27 7.02 -0.51 -11.52
N ILE A 28 6.30 -1.46 -12.12
CA ILE A 28 6.16 -2.83 -11.62
C ILE A 28 7.28 -3.67 -12.25
N LYS A 29 8.29 -3.98 -11.45
CA LYS A 29 9.45 -4.77 -11.87
C LYS A 29 9.14 -6.26 -11.75
N GLU A 30 9.99 -7.07 -12.37
CA GLU A 30 9.89 -8.52 -12.24
C GLU A 30 10.06 -8.93 -10.77
N LYS A 31 9.22 -9.87 -10.32
CA LYS A 31 9.16 -10.33 -8.92
C LYS A 31 8.75 -9.26 -7.90
N SER A 32 8.30 -8.07 -8.33
CA SER A 32 7.73 -7.10 -7.40
C SER A 32 6.45 -7.63 -6.78
N PRO A 33 6.30 -7.58 -5.44
CA PRO A 33 5.07 -7.96 -4.78
C PRO A 33 3.94 -6.98 -5.14
N LEU A 34 2.74 -7.53 -5.35
CA LEU A 34 1.51 -6.78 -5.57
C LEU A 34 0.47 -7.28 -4.56
N GLU A 35 -0.31 -6.35 -4.03
CA GLU A 35 -1.49 -6.65 -3.22
C GLU A 35 -2.71 -6.78 -4.12
N ILE A 36 -3.59 -7.70 -3.75
CA ILE A 36 -4.84 -7.97 -4.44
C ILE A 36 -5.97 -7.65 -3.47
N PHE A 37 -6.81 -6.70 -3.85
CA PHE A 37 -8.02 -6.33 -3.13
C PHE A 37 -9.25 -6.67 -3.96
N VAL A 38 -10.37 -6.87 -3.26
CA VAL A 38 -11.68 -7.08 -3.87
C VAL A 38 -12.58 -5.95 -3.42
N GLU A 39 -13.12 -5.18 -4.37
CA GLU A 39 -14.03 -4.08 -4.13
C GLU A 39 -15.33 -4.32 -4.90
N GLY A 40 -16.34 -4.87 -4.23
CA GLY A 40 -17.57 -5.31 -4.89
C GLY A 40 -17.30 -6.43 -5.90
N GLU A 41 -17.51 -6.15 -7.18
CA GLU A 41 -17.25 -7.08 -8.29
C GLU A 41 -15.87 -6.85 -8.95
N ASP A 42 -15.13 -5.84 -8.50
CA ASP A 42 -13.84 -5.45 -9.09
C ASP A 42 -12.65 -6.06 -8.32
N ILE A 43 -11.62 -6.46 -9.07
CA ILE A 43 -10.31 -6.83 -8.53
C ILE A 43 -9.37 -5.65 -8.70
N VAL A 44 -8.84 -5.15 -7.58
CA VAL A 44 -7.91 -4.02 -7.54
C VAL A 44 -6.50 -4.52 -7.22
N LEU A 45 -5.55 -4.20 -8.10
CA LEU A 45 -4.13 -4.54 -7.91
C LEU A 45 -3.34 -3.29 -7.48
N GLN A 46 -2.61 -3.38 -6.38
CA GLN A 46 -1.79 -2.28 -5.86
C GLN A 46 -0.33 -2.74 -5.65
N LYS A 47 0.64 -1.82 -5.76
CA LYS A 47 2.04 -2.11 -5.38
C LYS A 47 2.10 -2.41 -3.89
N TYR A 48 2.64 -3.57 -3.53
CA TYR A 48 2.89 -3.93 -2.14
C TYR A 48 3.94 -2.98 -1.56
N GLN A 49 3.58 -2.28 -0.49
CA GLN A 49 4.47 -1.40 0.25
C GLN A 49 4.67 -1.99 1.65
N PRO A 50 5.82 -2.64 1.95
CA PRO A 50 6.07 -3.30 3.24
C PRO A 50 6.18 -2.35 4.45
N GLY A 51 5.76 -1.09 4.33
CA GLY A 51 5.81 -0.07 5.37
C GLY A 51 4.45 0.45 5.77
N GLY A 52 3.36 -0.28 5.48
CA GLY A 52 1.99 0.22 5.67
C GLY A 52 1.39 -0.06 7.04
N VAL A 53 2.05 -0.80 7.95
CA VAL A 53 1.47 -1.13 9.26
C VAL A 53 1.79 -0.02 10.25
N CYS A 54 0.78 0.61 10.84
CA CYS A 54 0.98 1.54 11.95
C CYS A 54 1.58 0.80 13.15
N ALA A 55 2.71 1.30 13.66
CA ALA A 55 3.41 0.74 14.82
C ALA A 55 2.58 0.83 16.12
N LEU A 56 1.57 1.68 16.18
CA LEU A 56 0.71 1.88 17.36
C LEU A 56 -0.66 1.20 17.22
N THR A 57 -1.38 1.48 16.14
CA THR A 57 -2.75 0.99 15.96
C THR A 57 -2.80 -0.38 15.27
N GLY A 58 -1.70 -0.80 14.64
CA GLY A 58 -1.66 -2.02 13.83
C GLY A 58 -2.40 -1.92 12.50
N GLU A 59 -2.97 -0.74 12.19
CA GLU A 59 -3.74 -0.55 10.97
C GLU A 59 -2.84 -0.52 9.75
N VAL A 60 -3.28 -1.22 8.69
CA VAL A 60 -2.62 -1.19 7.39
C VAL A 60 -3.38 -0.24 6.49
N SER A 61 -2.78 0.91 6.19
CA SER A 61 -3.41 1.92 5.35
C SER A 61 -2.38 2.65 4.48
N ASN A 62 -2.80 3.01 3.28
CA ASN A 62 -2.03 3.85 2.35
C ASN A 62 -1.83 5.28 2.86
N HIS A 63 -2.59 5.68 3.89
CA HIS A 63 -2.47 6.98 4.55
C HIS A 63 -1.43 6.97 5.67
N ASN A 64 -0.76 5.85 5.90
CA ASN A 64 0.23 5.75 6.95
C ASN A 64 1.52 6.48 6.56
N ILE A 65 2.02 7.28 7.50
CA ILE A 65 3.20 8.12 7.35
C ILE A 65 4.42 7.46 7.96
N ALA A 66 5.53 7.49 7.21
CA ALA A 66 6.81 7.00 7.68
C ALA A 66 7.63 8.15 8.31
N LEU A 67 7.92 8.04 9.60
CA LEU A 67 8.69 8.98 10.41
C LEU A 67 10.08 8.41 10.78
N ALA A 68 10.96 9.26 11.31
CA ALA A 68 12.31 8.91 11.74
C ALA A 68 13.16 8.19 10.64
N ASN A 69 13.18 8.75 9.43
CA ASN A 69 13.83 8.17 8.24
C ASN A 69 13.32 6.77 7.88
N GLY A 70 12.01 6.54 8.01
CA GLY A 70 11.38 5.27 7.64
C GLY A 70 11.49 4.17 8.70
N LYS A 71 11.92 4.51 9.93
CA LYS A 71 12.00 3.56 11.05
C LYS A 71 10.66 3.33 11.75
N ILE A 72 9.74 4.28 11.64
CA ILE A 72 8.44 4.22 12.31
C ILE A 72 7.37 4.52 11.28
N THR A 73 6.43 3.61 11.06
CA THR A 73 5.21 3.88 10.29
C THR A 73 4.08 4.16 11.27
N LEU A 74 3.33 5.25 11.08
CA LEU A 74 2.16 5.59 11.89
C LEU A 74 0.94 5.86 11.01
N SER A 75 -0.25 5.48 11.47
CA SER A 75 -1.50 6.03 10.94
C SER A 75 -1.68 7.47 11.42
N PRO A 76 -2.51 8.30 10.75
CA PRO A 76 -2.84 9.64 11.21
C PRO A 76 -3.28 9.67 12.68
N GLU A 77 -4.12 8.73 13.08
CA GLU A 77 -4.63 8.57 14.45
C GLU A 77 -3.50 8.16 15.42
N GLY A 78 -2.65 7.22 15.00
CA GLY A 78 -1.47 6.82 15.76
C GLY A 78 -0.50 7.99 15.99
N ALA A 79 -0.30 8.83 14.97
CA ALA A 79 0.57 10.00 15.09
C ALA A 79 0.05 11.03 16.11
N GLU A 80 -1.26 11.29 16.15
CA GLU A 80 -1.86 12.17 17.16
C GLU A 80 -1.71 11.64 18.59
N LEU A 81 -1.88 10.34 18.79
CA LEU A 81 -1.67 9.68 20.08
C LEU A 81 -0.21 9.81 20.54
N LEU A 82 0.73 9.50 19.65
CA LEU A 82 2.16 9.57 19.94
C LEU A 82 2.60 11.01 20.26
N LEU A 83 2.06 12.02 19.57
CA LEU A 83 2.36 13.42 19.83
C LEU A 83 1.94 13.83 21.26
N LYS A 84 0.71 13.49 21.66
CA LYS A 84 0.19 13.77 23.01
C LYS A 84 1.03 13.12 24.10
N GLU A 85 1.44 11.88 23.89
CA GLU A 85 2.27 11.14 24.85
C GLU A 85 3.68 11.75 24.94
N VAL A 86 4.32 12.04 23.81
CA VAL A 86 5.66 12.65 23.77
C VAL A 86 5.67 14.06 24.41
N GLU A 87 4.64 14.87 24.19
CA GLU A 87 4.49 16.18 24.84
C GLU A 87 4.48 16.07 26.37
N GLN A 88 3.84 15.04 26.93
CA GLN A 88 3.83 14.82 28.39
C GLN A 88 5.23 14.51 28.96
N TYR A 89 6.11 13.90 28.17
CA TYR A 89 7.48 13.61 28.59
C TYR A 89 8.47 14.74 28.35
N LEU A 90 8.20 15.63 27.39
CA LEU A 90 9.05 16.78 27.06
C LEU A 90 8.84 17.99 27.97
N VAL A 91 7.68 18.12 28.62
CA VAL A 91 7.36 19.23 29.55
C VAL A 91 7.88 18.94 30.98
N LYS A 92 9.11 18.45 31.11
CA LYS A 92 9.83 18.39 32.40
C LYS A 92 10.87 19.48 32.52
#